data_AF-A0A2J7QUW2-F1
#
_entry.id   AF-A0A2J7QUW2-F1
#
_cell.length_a   1.000
_cell.length_b   1.000
_cell.length_c   1.000
_cell.angle_alpha   90.00
_cell.angle_beta   90.00
_cell.angle_gamma   90.00
#
_symmetry.space_group_name_H-M   'P 1'
#
loop_
_entity.id
_entity.type
_entity.pdbx_description
1 polymer ?
#
loop_
_entity_poly.entity_id
_entity_poly.type
_entity_poly.pdbx_seq_one_letter_code
_entity_poly.pdbx_strand_id
1 'polypeptide(L)'
;MDQEEILIKRLGEKVVDGEKLMGIVSSMNNIKGVEKLKKKIKQEVSFMLKVVKSKEAKKEHLLCTNLHHFQALVSCITGSCSCVAVLETFVLKKADGILKRICVDIVAEKGQQWVKVIARNPKALSQLSTGEGEFGQRSIVDHAVEYLECAHQHPHLFKTPKVVFAFACGIEKTLADRLALLGIIVSGRRLENCELPLQEPQCDNMPTCVSKNCADVSCSMLSSGTGSVIDCTHGGEKLNLDVTAMLAYVSGLTNGRCNFEFKEPILTQQAEWERARPVKPVLDQLFEGVICWMTDIILLRILINQ
;
A
#
# COMPACT_ATOMS: atom_id res chain seq x y z
N MET A 1 -35.50 -6.95 -0.37
CA MET A 1 -34.33 -7.82 -0.14
C MET A 1 -33.64 -7.26 1.08
N ASP A 2 -33.51 -8.04 2.13
CA ASP A 2 -32.88 -7.61 3.38
C ASP A 2 -31.38 -7.30 3.13
N GLN A 3 -30.80 -6.35 3.86
CA GLN A 3 -29.37 -6.03 3.72
C GLN A 3 -28.49 -7.26 3.98
N GLU A 4 -28.91 -8.10 4.93
CA GLU A 4 -28.26 -9.37 5.24
C GLU A 4 -28.34 -10.37 4.07
N GLU A 5 -29.49 -10.44 3.40
CA GLU A 5 -29.70 -11.31 2.23
C GLU A 5 -28.80 -10.91 1.05
N ILE A 6 -28.62 -9.61 0.83
CA ILE A 6 -27.68 -9.09 -0.19
C ILE A 6 -26.23 -9.46 0.15
N LEU A 7 -25.83 -9.35 1.43
CA LEU A 7 -24.48 -9.70 1.86
C LEU A 7 -24.20 -11.20 1.71
N ILE A 8 -25.15 -12.05 2.11
CA ILE A 8 -25.05 -13.50 1.95
C ILE A 8 -24.91 -13.87 0.47
N LYS A 9 -25.71 -13.24 -0.41
CA LYS A 9 -25.62 -13.47 -1.86
C LYS A 9 -24.23 -13.10 -2.41
N ARG A 10 -23.73 -11.90 -2.10
CA ARG A 10 -22.39 -11.45 -2.53
C ARG A 10 -21.27 -12.36 -2.00
N LEU A 11 -21.40 -12.85 -0.77
CA LEU A 11 -20.42 -13.78 -0.19
C LEU A 11 -20.49 -15.16 -0.87
N GLY A 12 -21.67 -15.63 -1.26
CA GLY A 12 -21.86 -16.81 -2.09
C GLY A 12 -21.18 -16.68 -3.46
N GLU A 13 -21.28 -15.53 -4.12
CA GLU A 13 -20.56 -15.25 -5.37
C GLU A 13 -19.03 -15.36 -5.17
N LYS A 14 -18.50 -14.84 -4.05
CA LYS A 14 -17.07 -14.97 -3.72
C LYS A 14 -16.64 -16.41 -3.45
N VAL A 15 -17.49 -17.23 -2.84
CA VAL A 15 -17.23 -18.68 -2.69
C VAL A 15 -17.04 -19.31 -4.07
N VAL A 16 -17.94 -19.05 -5.00
CA VAL A 16 -17.86 -19.58 -6.38
C VAL A 16 -16.57 -19.12 -7.07
N ASP A 17 -16.19 -17.84 -6.92
CA ASP A 17 -14.93 -17.33 -7.46
C ASP A 17 -13.72 -18.07 -6.88
N GLY A 18 -13.71 -18.35 -5.58
CA GLY A 18 -12.65 -19.10 -4.92
C GLY A 18 -12.59 -20.58 -5.35
N GLU A 19 -13.74 -21.22 -5.60
CA GLU A 19 -13.80 -22.58 -6.15
C GLU A 19 -13.26 -22.64 -7.58
N LYS A 20 -13.60 -21.66 -8.42
CA LYS A 20 -13.01 -21.52 -9.76
C LYS A 20 -11.50 -21.35 -9.67
N LEU A 21 -11.03 -20.51 -8.75
CA LEU A 21 -9.61 -20.28 -8.52
C LEU A 21 -8.89 -21.57 -8.10
N MET A 22 -9.52 -22.36 -7.21
CA MET A 22 -9.02 -23.68 -6.83
C MET A 22 -8.91 -24.64 -8.01
N GLY A 23 -9.88 -24.62 -8.93
CA GLY A 23 -9.81 -25.39 -10.18
C GLY A 23 -8.57 -25.04 -11.01
N ILE A 24 -8.30 -23.75 -11.20
CA ILE A 24 -7.13 -23.26 -11.94
C ILE A 24 -5.82 -23.66 -11.25
N VAL A 25 -5.71 -23.50 -9.94
CA VAL A 25 -4.47 -23.85 -9.21
C VAL A 25 -4.28 -25.39 -9.15
N SER A 26 -5.35 -26.17 -9.26
CA SER A 26 -5.28 -27.63 -9.28
C SER A 26 -4.67 -28.21 -10.55
N SER A 27 -4.74 -27.50 -11.68
CA SER A 27 -4.07 -27.90 -12.92
C SER A 27 -2.59 -27.49 -12.98
N MET A 28 -2.12 -26.67 -12.04
CA MET A 28 -0.72 -26.26 -11.95
C MET A 28 0.14 -27.37 -11.34
N ASN A 29 0.88 -28.10 -12.18
CA ASN A 29 1.82 -29.13 -11.76
C ASN A 29 3.26 -28.60 -11.76
N ASN A 30 4.15 -29.24 -10.98
CA ASN A 30 5.59 -28.97 -10.94
C ASN A 30 6.03 -27.57 -10.50
N ILE A 31 5.17 -26.79 -9.83
CA ILE A 31 5.54 -25.52 -9.22
C ILE A 31 5.68 -25.71 -7.71
N LYS A 32 6.85 -25.40 -7.16
CA LYS A 32 7.10 -25.50 -5.72
C LYS A 32 6.17 -24.54 -4.97
N GLY A 33 5.54 -25.02 -3.89
CA GLY A 33 4.66 -24.19 -3.05
C GLY A 33 3.21 -24.06 -3.54
N VAL A 34 2.84 -24.66 -4.68
CA VAL A 34 1.43 -24.63 -5.16
C VAL A 34 0.46 -25.26 -4.16
N GLU A 35 0.83 -26.35 -3.48
CA GLU A 35 -0.01 -26.94 -2.43
C GLU A 35 -0.24 -26.00 -1.24
N LYS A 36 0.72 -25.12 -0.94
CA LYS A 36 0.57 -24.08 0.09
C LYS A 36 -0.44 -23.03 -0.36
N LEU A 37 -0.40 -22.63 -1.63
CA LEU A 37 -1.38 -21.72 -2.22
C LEU A 37 -2.79 -22.33 -2.22
N LYS A 38 -2.93 -23.60 -2.64
CA LYS A 38 -4.20 -24.36 -2.59
C LYS A 38 -4.80 -24.36 -1.19
N LYS A 39 -3.98 -24.69 -0.17
CA LYS A 39 -4.43 -24.68 1.23
C LYS A 39 -4.94 -23.32 1.68
N LYS A 40 -4.25 -22.24 1.32
CA LYS A 40 -4.65 -20.87 1.65
C LYS A 40 -5.98 -20.47 1.00
N ILE A 41 -6.16 -20.74 -0.30
CA ILE A 41 -7.42 -20.45 -1.00
C ILE A 41 -8.56 -21.29 -0.40
N LYS A 42 -8.33 -22.58 -0.14
CA LYS A 42 -9.32 -23.46 0.48
C LYS A 42 -9.75 -22.99 1.86
N GLN A 43 -8.81 -22.49 2.68
CA GLN A 43 -9.12 -21.91 4.00
C GLN A 43 -10.03 -20.69 3.87
N GLU A 44 -9.74 -19.79 2.94
CA GLU A 44 -10.57 -18.60 2.65
C GLU A 44 -11.99 -19.01 2.20
N VAL A 45 -12.10 -19.92 1.22
CA VAL A 45 -13.40 -20.42 0.74
C VAL A 45 -14.19 -21.09 1.86
N SER A 46 -13.53 -21.91 2.68
CA SER A 46 -14.17 -22.61 3.80
C SER A 46 -14.66 -21.63 4.87
N PHE A 47 -13.93 -20.55 5.12
CA PHE A 47 -14.37 -19.49 6.03
C PHE A 47 -15.64 -18.81 5.52
N MET A 48 -15.64 -18.35 4.26
CA MET A 48 -16.81 -17.70 3.66
C MET A 48 -18.02 -18.64 3.61
N LEU A 49 -17.82 -19.91 3.26
CA LEU A 49 -18.88 -20.93 3.28
C LEU A 49 -19.51 -21.09 4.66
N LYS A 50 -18.72 -21.04 5.74
CA LYS A 50 -19.24 -21.10 7.11
C LYS A 50 -20.10 -19.89 7.43
N VAL A 51 -19.65 -18.69 7.06
CA VAL A 51 -20.40 -17.43 7.27
C VAL A 51 -21.71 -17.41 6.48
N VAL A 52 -21.70 -17.87 5.22
CA VAL A 52 -22.92 -18.01 4.40
C VAL A 52 -23.91 -18.98 5.07
N LYS A 53 -23.42 -20.10 5.62
CA LYS A 53 -24.26 -21.11 6.29
C LYS A 53 -24.81 -20.66 7.63
N SER A 54 -24.03 -19.92 8.43
CA SER A 54 -24.51 -19.39 9.72
C SER A 54 -25.48 -18.22 9.56
N LYS A 55 -25.55 -17.62 8.36
CA LYS A 55 -26.30 -16.39 8.08
C LYS A 55 -25.87 -15.21 8.96
N GLU A 56 -24.59 -15.15 9.34
CA GLU A 56 -24.03 -14.06 10.15
C GLU A 56 -23.12 -13.18 9.28
N ALA A 57 -23.64 -12.71 8.16
CA ALA A 57 -22.85 -11.97 7.18
C ALA A 57 -22.67 -10.50 7.60
N LYS A 58 -21.42 -10.06 7.67
CA LYS A 58 -21.05 -8.66 7.92
C LYS A 58 -20.34 -8.06 6.71
N LYS A 59 -20.39 -6.73 6.58
CA LYS A 59 -19.73 -6.02 5.48
C LYS A 59 -18.21 -6.26 5.49
N GLU A 60 -17.62 -6.33 6.68
CA GLU A 60 -16.18 -6.58 6.86
C GLU A 60 -15.72 -7.90 6.22
N HIS A 61 -16.56 -8.94 6.17
CA HIS A 61 -16.22 -10.21 5.53
C HIS A 61 -15.98 -10.04 4.01
N LEU A 62 -16.67 -9.11 3.36
CA LEU A 62 -16.47 -8.81 1.94
C LEU A 62 -15.29 -7.86 1.70
N LEU A 63 -15.08 -6.90 2.60
CA LEU A 63 -14.01 -5.91 2.48
C LEU A 63 -12.62 -6.49 2.74
N CYS A 64 -12.53 -7.46 3.66
CA CYS A 64 -11.26 -8.01 4.13
C CYS A 64 -10.91 -9.38 3.55
N THR A 65 -11.63 -9.84 2.52
CA THR A 65 -11.33 -11.14 1.91
C THR A 65 -9.98 -11.12 1.19
N ASN A 66 -9.16 -12.13 1.46
CA ASN A 66 -7.88 -12.33 0.79
C ASN A 66 -8.05 -12.86 -0.64
N LEU A 67 -9.28 -13.22 -1.04
CA LEU A 67 -9.54 -13.83 -2.34
C LEU A 67 -9.09 -12.94 -3.50
N HIS A 68 -9.23 -11.62 -3.37
CA HIS A 68 -8.77 -10.67 -4.37
C HIS A 68 -7.25 -10.77 -4.60
N HIS A 69 -6.47 -10.91 -3.52
CA HIS A 69 -5.03 -11.11 -3.63
C HIS A 69 -4.69 -12.46 -4.28
N PHE A 70 -5.38 -13.55 -3.91
CA PHE A 70 -5.16 -14.85 -4.55
C PHE A 70 -5.53 -14.84 -6.02
N GLN A 71 -6.60 -14.14 -6.42
CA GLN A 71 -6.97 -13.98 -7.82
C GLN A 71 -5.89 -13.23 -8.60
N ALA A 72 -5.36 -12.14 -8.05
CA ALA A 72 -4.24 -11.42 -8.63
C ALA A 72 -2.98 -12.30 -8.75
N LEU A 73 -2.68 -13.08 -7.72
CA LEU A 73 -1.55 -13.99 -7.69
C LEU A 73 -1.65 -15.07 -8.77
N VAL A 74 -2.80 -15.73 -8.88
CA VAL A 74 -3.06 -16.76 -9.90
C VAL A 74 -3.03 -16.16 -11.29
N SER A 75 -3.60 -14.97 -11.49
CA SER A 75 -3.53 -14.26 -12.78
C SER A 75 -2.09 -13.96 -13.19
N CYS A 76 -1.22 -13.60 -12.23
CA CYS A 76 0.20 -13.44 -12.49
C CYS A 76 0.88 -14.77 -12.84
N ILE A 77 0.55 -15.86 -12.16
CA ILE A 77 1.10 -17.19 -12.45
C ILE A 77 0.69 -17.67 -13.85
N THR A 78 -0.58 -17.49 -14.23
CA THR A 78 -1.09 -17.92 -15.54
C THR A 78 -0.61 -17.02 -16.69
N GLY A 79 -0.36 -15.73 -16.42
CA GLY A 79 0.15 -14.78 -17.42
C GLY A 79 1.68 -14.75 -17.57
N SER A 80 2.44 -15.28 -16.62
CA SER A 80 3.91 -15.23 -16.64
C SER A 80 4.51 -16.51 -17.25
N CYS A 81 5.53 -16.35 -18.10
CA CYS A 81 6.30 -17.48 -18.61
C CYS A 81 7.27 -17.99 -17.52
N SER A 82 7.36 -19.31 -17.33
CA SER A 82 8.32 -20.02 -16.45
C SER A 82 8.23 -19.81 -14.91
N CYS A 83 7.03 -19.84 -14.33
CA CYS A 83 6.88 -19.94 -12.86
C CYS A 83 7.54 -21.22 -12.31
N VAL A 84 8.38 -21.09 -11.27
CA VAL A 84 9.11 -22.21 -10.64
C VAL A 84 8.67 -22.45 -9.20
N ALA A 85 8.41 -21.38 -8.45
CA ALA A 85 7.93 -21.47 -7.08
C ALA A 85 6.93 -20.35 -6.76
N VAL A 86 6.04 -20.60 -5.80
CA VAL A 86 5.09 -19.62 -5.28
C VAL A 86 5.12 -19.63 -3.76
N LEU A 87 4.90 -18.44 -3.15
CA LEU A 87 4.91 -18.24 -1.70
C LEU A 87 6.19 -18.74 -1.02
N GLU A 88 7.32 -18.58 -1.70
CA GLU A 88 8.65 -18.98 -1.24
C GLU A 88 9.17 -17.96 -0.23
N THR A 89 9.89 -18.42 0.79
CA THR A 89 10.37 -17.53 1.87
C THR A 89 11.88 -17.52 1.90
N PHE A 90 12.46 -16.33 1.82
CA PHE A 90 13.88 -16.05 1.89
C PHE A 90 14.21 -15.33 3.20
N VAL A 91 15.47 -15.39 3.64
CA VAL A 91 15.89 -14.82 4.93
C VAL A 91 16.84 -13.65 4.67
N LEU A 92 16.35 -12.43 4.84
CA LEU A 92 17.15 -11.22 4.85
C LEU A 92 17.91 -11.10 6.17
N LYS A 93 19.24 -11.00 6.11
CA LYS A 93 20.08 -10.64 7.26
C LYS A 93 20.31 -9.13 7.26
N LYS A 94 19.83 -8.44 8.30
CA LYS A 94 20.04 -7.00 8.47
C LYS A 94 21.40 -6.70 9.11
N ALA A 95 21.82 -5.44 9.02
CA ALA A 95 23.10 -4.97 9.55
C ALA A 95 23.23 -5.13 11.08
N ASP A 96 22.11 -4.99 11.80
CA ASP A 96 21.97 -5.23 13.24
C ASP A 96 21.99 -6.73 13.62
N GLY A 97 22.17 -7.63 12.64
CA GLY A 97 22.15 -9.08 12.84
C GLY A 97 20.76 -9.69 12.88
N ILE A 98 19.68 -8.90 12.82
CA ILE A 98 18.31 -9.39 12.85
C ILE A 98 18.00 -10.15 11.55
N LEU A 99 17.45 -11.35 11.69
CA LEU A 99 16.97 -12.16 10.58
C LEU A 99 15.50 -11.86 10.29
N LYS A 100 15.22 -11.36 9.10
CA LYS A 100 13.86 -11.09 8.62
C LYS A 100 13.46 -12.05 7.52
N ARG A 101 12.26 -12.64 7.62
CA ARG A 101 11.70 -13.50 6.56
C ARG A 101 10.97 -12.65 5.52
N ILE A 102 11.40 -12.76 4.27
CA ILE A 102 10.77 -12.13 3.10
C ILE A 102 10.04 -13.22 2.31
N CYS A 103 8.71 -13.15 2.27
CA CYS A 103 7.90 -14.06 1.46
C CYS A 103 7.73 -13.47 0.06
N VAL A 104 8.38 -14.08 -0.93
CA VAL A 104 8.26 -13.78 -2.36
C VAL A 104 7.06 -14.55 -2.91
N ASP A 105 6.16 -13.85 -3.61
CA ASP A 105 4.90 -14.46 -4.01
C ASP A 105 5.08 -15.39 -5.20
N ILE A 106 5.93 -15.02 -6.17
CA ILE A 106 6.30 -15.87 -7.32
C ILE A 106 7.80 -15.77 -7.58
N VAL A 107 8.43 -16.92 -7.81
CA VAL A 107 9.78 -17.03 -8.37
C VAL A 107 9.65 -17.55 -9.80
N ALA A 108 10.16 -16.78 -10.76
CA ALA A 108 10.09 -17.06 -12.19
C ALA A 108 11.48 -17.06 -12.84
N GLU A 109 11.54 -17.37 -14.13
CA GLU A 109 12.77 -17.30 -14.94
C GLU A 109 13.91 -18.14 -14.33
N LYS A 110 13.58 -19.38 -13.95
CA LYS A 110 14.47 -20.34 -13.27
C LYS A 110 15.01 -19.89 -11.91
N GLY A 111 14.52 -18.79 -11.34
CA GLY A 111 15.05 -18.21 -10.10
C GLY A 111 15.61 -16.80 -10.27
N GLN A 112 15.73 -16.32 -11.51
CA GLN A 112 16.32 -15.01 -11.81
C GLN A 112 15.32 -13.85 -11.68
N GLN A 113 14.06 -14.12 -11.38
CA GLN A 113 13.05 -13.10 -11.17
C GLN A 113 12.18 -13.41 -9.97
N TRP A 114 12.01 -12.41 -9.10
CA TRP A 114 11.11 -12.44 -7.96
C TRP A 114 9.97 -11.48 -8.22
N VAL A 115 8.73 -11.95 -8.07
CA VAL A 115 7.53 -11.13 -8.23
C VAL A 115 6.81 -11.01 -6.90
N LYS A 116 6.51 -9.77 -6.53
CA LYS A 116 5.63 -9.41 -5.42
C LYS A 116 4.30 -8.93 -5.97
N VAL A 117 3.21 -9.63 -5.66
CA VAL A 117 1.88 -9.29 -6.15
C VAL A 117 1.22 -8.35 -5.17
N ILE A 118 0.74 -7.21 -5.67
CA ILE A 118 0.18 -6.11 -4.88
C ILE A 118 -1.24 -5.87 -5.39
N ALA A 119 -2.20 -6.22 -4.54
CA ALA A 119 -3.64 -6.10 -4.83
C ALA A 119 -4.31 -5.02 -3.96
N ARG A 120 -3.53 -4.04 -3.49
CA ARG A 120 -4.02 -2.93 -2.66
C ARG A 120 -4.51 -1.78 -3.53
N ASN A 121 -5.38 -0.95 -2.96
CA ASN A 121 -5.86 0.28 -3.60
C ASN A 121 -4.66 1.24 -3.88
N PRO A 122 -4.52 1.77 -5.11
CA PRO A 122 -3.44 2.69 -5.48
C PRO A 122 -3.33 3.94 -4.59
N LYS A 123 -4.45 4.60 -4.28
CA LYS A 123 -4.47 5.80 -3.42
C LYS A 123 -3.91 5.49 -2.04
N ALA A 124 -4.39 4.41 -1.42
CA ALA A 124 -3.92 3.99 -0.11
C ALA A 124 -2.42 3.63 -0.09
N LEU A 125 -1.88 3.14 -1.22
CA LEU A 125 -0.44 2.89 -1.36
C LEU A 125 0.36 4.19 -1.44
N SER A 126 -0.15 5.19 -2.17
CA SER A 126 0.48 6.50 -2.29
C SER A 126 0.48 7.27 -0.97
N GLN A 127 -0.68 7.38 -0.31
CA GLN A 127 -0.81 8.04 0.99
C GLN A 127 0.15 7.46 2.04
N LEU A 128 0.21 6.12 2.13
CA LEU A 128 1.14 5.46 3.03
C LEU A 128 2.62 5.70 2.66
N SER A 129 2.92 5.98 1.39
CA SER A 129 4.29 6.23 0.91
C SER A 129 4.70 7.70 0.98
N THR A 130 3.76 8.62 1.10
CA THR A 130 3.98 10.07 1.32
C THR A 130 4.08 10.42 2.80
N GLY A 131 3.84 9.47 3.70
CA GLY A 131 3.99 9.66 5.15
C GLY A 131 2.67 9.81 5.91
N GLU A 132 1.52 9.62 5.26
CA GLU A 132 0.19 9.64 5.89
C GLU A 132 -0.15 8.30 6.58
N GLY A 133 0.86 7.51 6.93
CA GLY A 133 0.70 6.22 7.61
C GLY A 133 0.73 6.37 9.13
N GLU A 134 0.02 5.48 9.83
CA GLU A 134 0.16 5.39 11.29
C GLU A 134 1.57 4.94 11.70
N PHE A 135 1.97 5.30 12.92
CA PHE A 135 3.28 4.91 13.46
C PHE A 135 3.51 3.39 13.38
N GLY A 136 4.62 2.99 12.77
CA GLY A 136 4.99 1.58 12.57
C GLY A 136 4.43 0.93 11.30
N GLN A 137 3.55 1.61 10.54
CA GLN A 137 3.14 1.13 9.22
C GLN A 137 4.27 1.30 8.21
N ARG A 138 4.46 0.28 7.38
CA ARG A 138 5.52 0.23 6.37
C ARG A 138 4.97 0.51 4.99
N SER A 139 5.63 1.41 4.27
CA SER A 139 5.27 1.76 2.90
C SER A 139 5.66 0.67 1.92
N ILE A 140 5.10 0.74 0.71
CA ILE A 140 5.53 -0.15 -0.38
C ILE A 140 6.98 0.12 -0.79
N VAL A 141 7.46 1.33 -0.56
CA VAL A 141 8.86 1.73 -0.78
C VAL A 141 9.78 1.03 0.23
N ASP A 142 9.40 0.95 1.51
CA ASP A 142 10.17 0.21 2.51
C ASP A 142 10.24 -1.29 2.18
N HIS A 143 9.15 -1.84 1.64
CA HIS A 143 9.12 -3.22 1.17
C HIS A 143 10.03 -3.43 -0.04
N ALA A 144 10.08 -2.46 -0.97
CA ALA A 144 10.96 -2.52 -2.14
C ALA A 144 12.43 -2.60 -1.74
N VAL A 145 12.87 -1.75 -0.82
CA VAL A 145 14.25 -1.75 -0.31
C VAL A 145 14.60 -3.11 0.29
N GLU A 146 13.78 -3.65 1.16
CA GLU A 146 14.04 -4.97 1.77
C GLU A 146 14.03 -6.11 0.76
N TYR A 147 13.18 -6.04 -0.26
CA TYR A 147 13.16 -7.03 -1.33
C TYR A 147 14.46 -7.00 -2.15
N LEU A 148 14.96 -5.81 -2.47
CA LEU A 148 16.20 -5.63 -3.22
C LEU A 148 17.41 -6.10 -2.40
N GLU A 149 17.49 -5.70 -1.13
CA GLU A 149 18.51 -6.18 -0.19
C GLU A 149 18.47 -7.72 -0.07
N CYS A 150 17.28 -8.29 0.07
CA CYS A 150 17.12 -9.73 0.19
C CYS A 150 17.52 -10.44 -1.10
N ALA A 151 17.10 -9.93 -2.27
CA ALA A 151 17.51 -10.50 -3.56
C ALA A 151 19.03 -10.46 -3.73
N HIS A 152 19.70 -9.38 -3.30
CA HIS A 152 21.15 -9.25 -3.37
C HIS A 152 21.87 -10.33 -2.54
N GLN A 153 21.32 -10.70 -1.37
CA GLN A 153 21.86 -11.76 -0.51
C GLN A 153 21.57 -13.18 -1.03
N HIS A 154 20.71 -13.35 -2.03
CA HIS A 154 20.32 -14.65 -2.59
C HIS A 154 20.54 -14.71 -4.11
N PRO A 155 21.80 -14.61 -4.58
CA PRO A 155 22.10 -14.70 -6.00
C PRO A 155 21.73 -16.09 -6.54
N HIS A 156 21.11 -16.10 -7.72
CA HIS A 156 20.83 -17.32 -8.48
C HIS A 156 21.78 -17.38 -9.68
N LEU A 157 22.60 -18.44 -9.79
CA LEU A 157 23.64 -18.56 -10.82
C LEU A 157 24.56 -17.33 -10.88
N PHE A 158 25.01 -16.87 -9.71
CA PHE A 158 25.88 -15.70 -9.52
C PHE A 158 25.27 -14.35 -9.95
N LYS A 159 23.95 -14.30 -10.18
CA LYS A 159 23.22 -13.08 -10.52
C LYS A 159 22.15 -12.79 -9.49
N THR A 160 22.07 -11.54 -9.04
CA THR A 160 20.97 -11.06 -8.21
C THR A 160 19.66 -11.17 -8.99
N PRO A 161 18.61 -11.82 -8.44
CA PRO A 161 17.31 -11.88 -9.09
C PRO A 161 16.72 -10.49 -9.32
N LYS A 162 16.10 -10.27 -10.48
CA LYS A 162 15.33 -9.06 -10.77
C LYS A 162 14.08 -9.05 -9.89
N VAL A 163 13.79 -7.91 -9.26
CA VAL A 163 12.59 -7.75 -8.43
C VAL A 163 11.50 -7.04 -9.21
N VAL A 164 10.34 -7.67 -9.33
CA VAL A 164 9.14 -7.15 -10.01
C VAL A 164 8.04 -6.92 -8.97
N PHE A 165 7.46 -5.73 -8.94
CA PHE A 165 6.24 -5.46 -8.18
C PHE A 165 5.07 -5.38 -9.15
N ALA A 166 4.14 -6.34 -9.06
CA ALA A 166 2.99 -6.49 -9.95
C ALA A 166 1.72 -5.96 -9.27
N PHE A 167 1.22 -4.81 -9.76
CA PHE A 167 0.09 -4.08 -9.21
C PHE A 167 -1.21 -4.44 -9.93
N ALA A 168 -2.04 -5.27 -9.30
CA ALA A 168 -3.29 -5.77 -9.88
C ALA A 168 -4.35 -4.66 -10.05
N CYS A 169 -4.35 -3.67 -9.15
CA CYS A 169 -5.27 -2.53 -9.18
C CYS A 169 -4.65 -1.28 -9.83
N GLY A 170 -3.45 -1.41 -10.40
CA GLY A 170 -2.65 -0.29 -10.87
C GLY A 170 -1.88 0.43 -9.78
N ILE A 171 -1.19 1.51 -10.17
CA ILE A 171 -0.32 2.31 -9.32
C ILE A 171 -0.26 3.75 -9.86
N GLU A 172 -0.22 4.74 -8.98
CA GLU A 172 -0.01 6.14 -9.38
C GLU A 172 1.39 6.33 -9.99
N LYS A 173 1.48 7.14 -11.05
CA LYS A 173 2.72 7.33 -11.80
C LYS A 173 3.89 7.75 -10.94
N THR A 174 3.70 8.72 -10.05
CA THR A 174 4.75 9.23 -9.16
C THR A 174 5.34 8.13 -8.27
N LEU A 175 4.48 7.27 -7.71
CA LEU A 175 4.91 6.15 -6.90
C LEU A 175 5.58 5.06 -7.74
N ALA A 176 5.07 4.80 -8.95
CA ALA A 176 5.67 3.85 -9.89
C ALA A 176 7.08 4.30 -10.30
N ASP A 177 7.28 5.58 -10.57
CA ASP A 177 8.57 6.15 -10.95
C ASP A 177 9.55 6.10 -9.78
N ARG A 178 9.09 6.42 -8.55
CA ARG A 178 9.89 6.27 -7.34
C ARG A 178 10.36 4.82 -7.13
N LEU A 179 9.50 3.83 -7.33
CA LEU A 179 9.87 2.41 -7.24
C LEU A 179 10.84 2.00 -8.35
N ALA A 180 10.62 2.49 -9.57
CA ALA A 180 11.49 2.22 -10.72
C ALA A 180 12.91 2.77 -10.50
N LEU A 181 13.02 3.99 -9.96
CA LEU A 181 14.30 4.62 -9.60
C LEU A 181 15.08 3.82 -8.55
N LEU A 182 14.39 3.10 -7.65
CA LEU A 182 15.04 2.20 -6.69
C LEU A 182 15.54 0.89 -7.32
N GLY A 183 15.15 0.58 -8.56
CA GLY A 183 15.50 -0.67 -9.24
C GLY A 183 14.42 -1.74 -9.21
N ILE A 184 13.19 -1.40 -8.79
CA ILE A 184 12.03 -2.30 -8.93
C ILE A 184 11.48 -2.23 -10.35
N ILE A 185 11.22 -3.39 -10.95
CA ILE A 185 10.47 -3.47 -12.19
C ILE A 185 8.98 -3.38 -11.84
N VAL A 186 8.34 -2.27 -12.21
CA VAL A 186 6.92 -2.03 -11.92
C VAL A 186 6.06 -2.58 -13.06
N SER A 187 5.16 -3.50 -12.74
CA SER A 187 4.17 -4.07 -13.67
C SER A 187 2.75 -3.73 -13.21
N GLY A 188 1.86 -3.40 -14.14
CA GLY A 188 0.48 -2.98 -13.86
C GLY A 188 0.12 -1.64 -14.53
N ARG A 189 -1.18 -1.28 -14.50
CA ARG A 189 -1.66 -0.02 -15.08
C ARG A 189 -1.12 1.17 -14.28
N ARG A 190 -0.53 2.15 -14.96
CA ARG A 190 -0.14 3.44 -14.37
C ARG A 190 -1.33 4.41 -14.41
N LEU A 191 -1.64 5.04 -13.28
CA LEU A 191 -2.75 5.97 -13.10
C LEU A 191 -2.23 7.41 -12.98
N GLU A 192 -2.91 8.36 -13.61
CA GLU A 192 -2.66 9.79 -13.40
C GLU A 192 -3.13 10.23 -12.01
N ASN A 193 -2.42 11.17 -11.38
CA ASN A 193 -2.76 11.67 -10.03
C ASN A 193 -4.17 12.31 -9.95
N CYS A 194 -4.82 12.60 -11.08
CA CYS A 194 -6.14 13.26 -11.15
C CYS A 194 -7.30 12.36 -11.62
N GLU A 195 -7.09 11.07 -11.89
CA GLU A 195 -8.12 10.19 -12.48
C GLU A 195 -9.06 9.47 -11.48
N LEU A 196 -9.18 9.96 -10.25
CA LEU A 196 -10.07 9.33 -9.28
C LEU A 196 -10.92 10.40 -8.59
N PRO A 197 -12.23 10.48 -8.89
CA PRO A 197 -13.16 11.29 -8.13
C PRO A 197 -12.93 11.05 -6.62
N LEU A 198 -12.98 12.12 -5.85
CA LEU A 198 -13.18 12.07 -4.41
C LEU A 198 -14.59 11.49 -4.19
N GLN A 199 -14.75 10.19 -4.38
CA GLN A 199 -15.84 9.48 -3.73
C GLN A 199 -15.28 9.04 -2.38
N GLU A 200 -15.85 9.65 -1.33
CA GLU A 200 -15.90 9.09 0.01
C GLU A 200 -16.15 7.57 -0.05
N PRO A 201 -15.78 6.78 0.97
CA PRO A 201 -16.04 5.35 1.00
C PRO A 201 -17.55 5.08 1.11
N GLN A 202 -18.27 5.28 0.01
CA GLN A 202 -19.61 4.78 -0.21
C GLN A 202 -19.44 3.43 -0.88
N CYS A 203 -19.84 2.42 -0.16
CA CYS A 203 -19.75 1.02 -0.53
C CYS A 203 -20.74 0.66 -1.63
N ASP A 204 -20.71 1.30 -2.80
CA ASP A 204 -21.50 0.86 -3.94
C ASP A 204 -20.72 1.00 -5.26
N ASN A 205 -20.58 -0.16 -5.91
CA ASN A 205 -20.08 -0.40 -7.27
C ASN A 205 -18.56 -0.52 -7.46
N MET A 206 -18.09 -1.74 -7.23
CA MET A 206 -16.91 -2.30 -7.90
C MET A 206 -17.10 -2.25 -9.43
N PRO A 207 -16.23 -1.56 -10.20
CA PRO A 207 -16.20 -1.76 -11.64
C PRO A 207 -15.46 -3.06 -11.94
N THR A 208 -16.18 -4.02 -12.52
CA THR A 208 -15.59 -5.12 -13.28
C THR A 208 -14.88 -4.52 -14.49
N CYS A 209 -13.55 -4.54 -14.50
CA CYS A 209 -12.78 -4.07 -15.66
C CYS A 209 -12.89 -5.10 -16.80
N VAL A 210 -13.87 -4.89 -17.68
CA VAL A 210 -13.88 -5.47 -19.02
C VAL A 210 -13.29 -4.42 -19.95
N SER A 211 -12.10 -4.69 -20.48
CA SER A 211 -11.45 -3.87 -21.51
C SER A 211 -12.36 -3.67 -22.72
N LYS A 212 -12.49 -2.43 -23.21
CA LYS A 212 -12.85 -2.11 -24.59
C LYS A 212 -12.37 -0.68 -24.97
N ASN A 213 -11.41 -0.69 -25.91
CA ASN A 213 -11.01 0.27 -26.95
C ASN A 213 -10.87 1.78 -26.69
N CYS A 214 -9.73 2.25 -27.21
CA CYS A 214 -9.23 3.61 -27.39
C CYS A 214 -10.09 4.44 -28.36
N ALA A 215 -10.19 5.74 -28.10
CA ALA A 215 -10.33 6.78 -29.13
C ALA A 215 -9.82 8.13 -28.60
N ASP A 216 -9.17 8.87 -29.50
CA ASP A 216 -8.43 10.12 -29.37
C ASP A 216 -9.08 11.25 -28.58
N VAL A 217 -8.27 12.02 -27.82
CA VAL A 217 -8.37 13.49 -27.77
C VAL A 217 -6.97 14.10 -27.66
N SER A 218 -6.67 15.02 -28.57
CA SER A 218 -5.39 15.70 -28.78
C SER A 218 -4.97 16.61 -27.62
N CYS A 219 -3.65 16.64 -27.37
CA CYS A 219 -3.00 17.60 -26.48
C CYS A 219 -2.87 18.97 -27.15
N SER A 220 -3.32 20.03 -26.47
CA SER A 220 -2.87 21.41 -26.76
C SER A 220 -1.90 21.87 -25.67
N MET A 221 -0.66 22.10 -26.10
CA MET A 221 0.42 22.72 -25.33
C MET A 221 0.08 24.15 -24.91
N LEU A 222 0.45 24.54 -23.70
CA LEU A 222 0.88 25.89 -23.38
C LEU A 222 2.12 25.80 -22.48
N SER A 223 3.25 26.23 -23.05
CA SER A 223 4.50 26.50 -22.35
C SER A 223 4.50 27.93 -21.80
N SER A 224 5.45 28.18 -20.88
CA SER A 224 5.85 29.45 -20.24
C SER A 224 5.37 29.50 -18.79
N GLY A 225 6.21 29.68 -17.78
CA GLY A 225 7.51 30.32 -17.75
C GLY A 225 7.47 31.37 -16.65
N THR A 226 8.53 31.41 -15.84
CA THR A 226 8.88 32.46 -14.87
C THR A 226 8.05 32.57 -13.58
N GLY A 227 8.78 32.82 -12.49
CA GLY A 227 8.28 32.81 -11.13
C GLY A 227 7.47 34.05 -10.75
N SER A 228 6.68 33.88 -9.70
CA SER A 228 6.08 34.93 -8.89
C SER A 228 5.96 34.31 -7.50
N VAL A 229 6.75 34.74 -6.51
CA VAL A 229 6.34 35.76 -5.54
C VAL A 229 4.85 35.62 -5.24
N ILE A 230 4.54 34.88 -4.18
CA ILE A 230 3.19 34.86 -3.61
C ILE A 230 3.09 36.15 -2.79
N ASP A 231 2.32 37.07 -3.34
CA ASP A 231 1.87 38.30 -2.74
C ASP A 231 0.92 37.98 -1.58
N CYS A 232 1.23 38.51 -0.41
CA CYS A 232 0.45 38.33 0.80
C CYS A 232 -0.62 39.41 0.86
N THR A 233 -1.90 39.04 0.77
CA THR A 233 -3.00 39.68 1.54
C THR A 233 -4.29 38.88 1.36
N HIS A 234 -4.80 38.31 2.46
CA HIS A 234 -6.20 38.35 2.91
C HIS A 234 -6.49 37.16 3.84
N GLY A 235 -6.97 37.49 5.04
CA GLY A 235 -7.23 36.52 6.10
C GLY A 235 -8.34 35.53 5.80
N GLY A 236 -8.27 34.39 6.47
CA GLY A 236 -9.37 33.43 6.59
C GLY A 236 -9.25 32.17 5.75
N GLU A 237 -8.07 31.83 5.21
CA GLU A 237 -7.87 30.51 4.62
C GLU A 237 -7.89 29.44 5.72
N LYS A 238 -8.72 28.40 5.50
CA LYS A 238 -8.92 27.31 6.45
C LYS A 238 -7.99 26.15 6.10
N LEU A 239 -7.01 25.87 6.94
CA LEU A 239 -6.08 24.75 6.76
C LEU A 239 -6.57 23.53 7.55
N ASN A 240 -6.86 22.42 6.87
CA ASN A 240 -7.15 21.16 7.55
C ASN A 240 -5.84 20.54 8.04
N LEU A 241 -5.65 20.43 9.35
CA LEU A 241 -4.40 20.00 9.95
C LEU A 241 -4.43 18.50 10.24
N ASP A 242 -3.46 17.75 9.70
CA ASP A 242 -3.28 16.35 10.05
C ASP A 242 -2.83 16.17 11.51
N VAL A 243 -3.23 15.06 12.14
CA VAL A 243 -2.89 14.74 13.53
C VAL A 243 -1.38 14.72 13.74
N THR A 244 -0.62 14.25 12.75
CA THR A 244 0.84 14.17 12.81
C THR A 244 1.47 15.57 12.83
N ALA A 245 0.91 16.52 12.07
CA ALA A 245 1.37 17.90 12.06
C ALA A 245 1.06 18.60 13.40
N MET A 246 -0.11 18.33 13.99
CA MET A 246 -0.45 18.82 15.33
C MET A 246 0.50 18.26 16.39
N LEU A 247 0.70 16.94 16.41
CA LEU A 247 1.59 16.28 17.36
C LEU A 247 3.03 16.75 17.22
N ALA A 248 3.52 16.90 15.99
CA ALA A 248 4.84 17.49 15.74
C ALA A 248 4.90 18.92 16.26
N TYR A 249 3.87 19.74 16.06
CA TYR A 249 3.84 21.12 16.53
C TYR A 249 3.85 21.27 18.06
N VAL A 250 3.11 20.41 18.78
CA VAL A 250 2.99 20.46 20.25
C VAL A 250 4.02 19.57 20.98
N SER A 251 4.81 18.79 20.25
CA SER A 251 5.78 17.86 20.84
C SER A 251 6.83 18.59 21.66
N GLY A 252 7.21 17.99 22.79
CA GLY A 252 8.37 18.47 23.55
C GLY A 252 9.67 18.47 22.72
N LEU A 253 9.81 17.57 21.74
CA LEU A 253 10.98 17.50 20.87
C LEU A 253 11.16 18.79 20.06
N THR A 254 10.08 19.27 19.43
CA THR A 254 10.08 20.48 18.60
C THR A 254 10.00 21.77 19.43
N ASN A 255 9.67 21.65 20.72
CA ASN A 255 9.58 22.75 21.68
C ASN A 255 10.75 22.72 22.70
N GLY A 256 11.97 22.46 22.23
CA GLY A 256 13.21 22.66 22.98
C GLY A 256 13.71 21.47 23.81
N ARG A 257 13.04 20.31 23.77
CA ARG A 257 13.54 19.07 24.41
C ARG A 257 14.25 18.12 23.44
N CYS A 258 14.62 18.57 22.25
CA CYS A 258 15.40 17.79 21.28
C CYS A 258 16.84 17.48 21.73
N ASN A 259 17.33 18.00 22.86
CA ASN A 259 18.67 17.67 23.40
C ASN A 259 18.66 16.52 24.43
N PHE A 260 17.49 15.94 24.70
CA PHE A 260 17.38 14.82 25.64
C PHE A 260 17.77 13.51 24.98
N GLU A 261 18.51 12.66 25.71
CA GLU A 261 18.83 11.29 25.29
C GLU A 261 17.79 10.34 25.89
N PHE A 262 17.01 9.71 25.02
CA PHE A 262 15.91 8.84 25.41
C PHE A 262 16.38 7.39 25.57
N LYS A 263 15.69 6.62 26.41
CA LYS A 263 15.96 5.19 26.58
C LYS A 263 15.64 4.41 25.30
N GLU A 264 14.64 4.86 24.56
CA GLU A 264 14.20 4.27 23.30
C GLU A 264 15.03 4.85 22.13
N PRO A 265 15.75 4.00 21.36
CA PRO A 265 16.64 4.46 20.29
C PRO A 265 15.94 5.31 19.22
N ILE A 266 14.65 5.04 18.96
CA ILE A 266 13.86 5.77 17.97
C ILE A 266 13.59 7.22 18.40
N LEU A 267 13.38 7.47 19.69
CA LEU A 267 13.13 8.83 20.20
C LEU A 267 14.41 9.66 20.19
N THR A 268 15.55 9.03 20.48
CA THR A 268 16.88 9.65 20.34
C THR A 268 17.17 10.01 18.89
N GLN A 269 16.86 9.12 17.94
CA GLN A 269 16.99 9.41 16.50
C GLN A 269 16.06 10.56 16.04
N GLN A 270 14.83 10.62 16.54
CA GLN A 270 13.93 11.74 16.24
C GLN A 270 14.44 13.07 16.82
N ALA A 271 15.02 13.04 18.03
CA ALA A 271 15.66 14.20 18.63
C ALA A 271 16.88 14.68 17.82
N GLU A 272 17.69 13.75 17.29
CA GLU A 272 18.78 14.05 16.35
C GLU A 272 18.28 14.70 15.06
N TRP A 273 17.20 14.19 14.47
CA TRP A 273 16.60 14.76 13.26
C TRP A 273 16.04 16.16 13.50
N GLU A 274 15.38 16.38 14.64
CA GLU A 274 14.86 17.71 15.00
C GLU A 274 15.99 18.74 15.20
N ARG A 275 17.16 18.33 15.75
CA ARG A 275 18.33 19.21 15.84
C ARG A 275 18.94 19.55 14.48
N ALA A 276 18.95 18.57 13.56
CA ALA A 276 19.52 18.76 12.23
C ALA A 276 18.60 19.55 11.30
N ARG A 277 17.28 19.38 11.43
CA ARG A 277 16.24 19.98 10.59
C ARG A 277 15.00 20.29 11.43
N PRO A 278 14.95 21.46 12.10
CA PRO A 278 13.84 21.82 12.98
C PRO A 278 12.52 21.94 12.21
N VAL A 279 11.49 21.25 12.68
CA VAL A 279 10.17 21.24 12.03
C VAL A 279 9.33 22.45 12.42
N LYS A 280 9.50 22.95 13.66
CA LYS A 280 8.67 24.03 14.20
C LYS A 280 8.65 25.32 13.36
N PRO A 281 9.78 25.85 12.87
CA PRO A 281 9.78 27.08 12.06
C PRO A 281 9.01 26.92 10.73
N VAL A 282 9.03 25.71 10.15
CA VAL A 282 8.28 25.40 8.91
C VAL A 282 6.78 25.39 9.18
N LEU A 283 6.36 24.82 10.32
CA LEU A 283 4.96 24.81 10.74
C LEU A 283 4.48 26.20 11.18
N ASP A 284 5.32 27.00 11.87
CA ASP A 284 5.00 28.37 12.25
C ASP A 284 4.71 29.24 11.00
N GLN A 285 5.54 29.09 9.96
CA GLN A 285 5.32 29.77 8.67
C GLN A 285 4.05 29.28 7.96
N LEU A 286 3.75 27.99 8.05
CA LEU A 286 2.56 27.40 7.44
C LEU A 286 1.26 27.84 8.16
N PHE A 287 1.33 28.12 9.46
CA PHE A 287 0.19 28.49 10.30
C PHE A 287 -0.05 30.00 10.37
N GLU A 288 0.88 30.80 9.85
CA GLU A 288 0.78 32.25 9.87
C GLU A 288 -0.41 32.72 9.01
N GLY A 289 -1.39 33.37 9.65
CA GLY A 289 -2.55 33.96 8.97
C GLY A 289 -3.67 32.99 8.55
N VAL A 290 -3.55 31.70 8.87
CA VAL A 290 -4.54 30.66 8.52
C VAL A 290 -5.31 30.13 9.72
N ILE A 291 -6.60 29.80 9.52
CA ILE A 291 -7.45 29.19 10.54
C ILE A 291 -7.30 27.67 10.43
N CYS A 292 -6.56 27.06 11.36
CA CYS A 292 -6.40 25.61 11.41
C CYS A 292 -7.66 24.94 11.97
N TRP A 293 -8.12 23.87 11.33
CA TRP A 293 -9.25 23.04 11.79
C TRP A 293 -8.94 21.56 11.57
N MET A 294 -9.64 20.66 12.27
CA MET A 294 -9.42 19.22 12.19
C MET A 294 -10.77 18.51 12.16
N THR A 295 -10.94 17.52 11.27
CA THR A 295 -12.21 16.80 11.08
C THR A 295 -12.51 15.70 12.12
N ASP A 296 -11.60 15.39 13.03
CA ASP A 296 -11.77 14.27 13.97
C ASP A 296 -12.11 14.72 15.41
N ILE A 297 -13.37 14.48 15.79
CA ILE A 297 -13.98 14.83 17.09
C ILE A 297 -13.44 14.01 18.29
N ILE A 298 -12.58 13.01 18.08
CA ILE A 298 -12.24 12.05 19.14
C ILE A 298 -11.10 12.53 20.06
N LEU A 299 -10.25 13.48 19.63
CA LEU A 299 -9.04 13.86 20.38
C LEU A 299 -9.11 15.19 21.15
N LEU A 300 -10.07 16.07 20.85
CA LEU A 300 -10.20 17.36 21.55
C LEU A 300 -10.54 17.24 23.05
N ARG A 301 -10.97 16.06 23.51
CA ARG A 301 -11.27 15.77 24.92
C ARG A 301 -10.05 15.42 25.78
N ILE A 302 -8.92 15.08 25.16
CA ILE A 302 -7.71 14.64 25.90
C ILE A 302 -6.78 15.82 26.21
N LEU A 303 -6.80 16.90 25.42
CA LEU A 303 -5.88 18.04 25.57
C LEU A 303 -6.40 19.21 26.42
N ILE A 304 -7.67 19.20 26.83
CA ILE A 304 -8.26 20.26 27.68
C ILE A 304 -8.25 19.89 29.18
N ASN A 305 -7.89 18.65 29.54
CA ASN A 305 -7.84 18.19 30.93
C ASN A 305 -6.44 17.64 31.33
N GLN A 306 -5.40 18.46 31.14
CA GLN A 306 -4.15 18.35 31.90
C GLN A 306 -3.71 19.74 32.38
#